data_AF-A0A915JUL2-F1
#
_entry.id   AF-A0A915JUL2-F1
#
_cell.length_a   1.000
_cell.length_b   1.000
_cell.length_c   1.000
_cell.angle_alpha   90.00
_cell.angle_beta   90.00
_cell.angle_gamma   90.00
#
_symmetry.space_group_name_H-M   'P 1'
#
loop_
_entity.id
_entity.type
_entity.pdbx_description
1 polymer ?
#
loop_
_entity_poly.entity_id
_entity_poly.type
_entity_poly.pdbx_seq_one_letter_code
_entity_poly.pdbx_strand_id
1 'polypeptide(L)'
;MKAINETFFEIGLNDAKDFYTNKKPVSLFAVGEGAQQCMAIQGRVRCGLGPTPAQQSPIFVTLIDVDEGRPDDLMDKGYASRDSGSFQLYGCASDPIGDIDPELRVYHKCRGREIMDKFVIPTQAIGKEYNFTEIINLQATFSTQTEKTYPVPKCSSLEPTTKKPPKI
;
A
#
# COMPACT_ATOMS: atom_id res chain seq x y z
N MET A 1 -51.00 -8.24 -43.04
CA MET A 1 -49.99 -9.12 -42.40
C MET A 1 -49.22 -8.30 -41.39
N LYS A 2 -49.07 -8.87 -40.17
CA LYS A 2 -48.16 -8.53 -39.07
C LYS A 2 -48.15 -7.11 -38.47
N ALA A 3 -48.08 -7.14 -37.15
CA ALA A 3 -48.25 -6.09 -36.18
C ALA A 3 -46.93 -5.82 -35.41
N ILE A 4 -47.00 -4.77 -34.57
CA ILE A 4 -46.21 -4.40 -33.39
C ILE A 4 -44.72 -4.04 -33.62
N ASN A 5 -44.09 -3.08 -32.94
CA ASN A 5 -44.36 -2.48 -31.64
C ASN A 5 -43.57 -1.15 -31.51
N GLU A 6 -44.24 -0.07 -31.11
CA GLU A 6 -43.61 1.15 -30.57
C GLU A 6 -43.93 1.17 -29.07
N THR A 7 -42.93 1.37 -28.20
CA THR A 7 -43.21 1.55 -26.77
C THR A 7 -42.22 2.54 -26.17
N PHE A 8 -42.71 3.76 -25.98
CA PHE A 8 -42.30 4.70 -24.95
C PHE A 8 -42.44 4.09 -23.56
N PHE A 9 -41.49 4.32 -22.65
CA PHE A 9 -41.76 4.30 -21.21
C PHE A 9 -40.72 5.15 -20.44
N GLU A 10 -41.09 6.39 -20.12
CA GLU A 10 -40.88 6.91 -18.75
C GLU A 10 -42.21 6.61 -18.03
N ILE A 11 -42.29 6.17 -16.77
CA ILE A 11 -41.87 6.81 -15.51
C ILE A 11 -41.84 5.71 -14.44
N GLY A 12 -40.98 5.79 -13.42
CA GLY A 12 -41.13 4.97 -12.22
C GLY A 12 -39.94 4.96 -11.26
N LEU A 13 -39.78 6.04 -10.50
CA LEU A 13 -39.15 5.96 -9.17
C LEU A 13 -39.95 4.96 -8.33
N ASN A 14 -39.35 3.82 -7.96
CA ASN A 14 -39.54 3.07 -6.72
C ASN A 14 -38.69 1.78 -6.79
N ASP A 15 -38.38 1.23 -5.61
CA ASP A 15 -37.75 -0.08 -5.38
C ASP A 15 -36.22 -0.10 -5.18
N ALA A 16 -35.76 0.82 -4.33
CA ALA A 16 -34.62 0.60 -3.45
C ALA A 16 -34.99 -0.42 -2.34
N LYS A 17 -35.19 -1.71 -2.67
CA LYS A 17 -35.49 -2.76 -1.65
C LYS A 17 -34.93 -4.17 -1.87
N ASP A 18 -34.07 -4.42 -2.86
CA ASP A 18 -33.66 -5.82 -3.18
C ASP A 18 -32.21 -6.21 -2.87
N PHE A 19 -31.52 -5.55 -1.92
CA PHE A 19 -30.20 -6.03 -1.47
C PHE A 19 -30.12 -6.53 -0.03
N TYR A 20 -31.25 -6.72 0.66
CA TYR A 20 -31.26 -7.06 2.09
C TYR A 20 -32.11 -8.27 2.49
N THR A 21 -31.97 -9.43 1.83
CA THR A 21 -32.33 -10.71 2.47
C THR A 21 -31.55 -11.89 1.88
N ASN A 22 -30.35 -12.15 2.37
CA ASN A 22 -29.76 -13.49 2.36
C ASN A 22 -29.10 -13.74 3.73
N LYS A 23 -29.93 -13.95 4.76
CA LYS A 23 -29.47 -14.47 6.05
C LYS A 23 -29.11 -15.94 5.87
N LYS A 24 -27.83 -16.21 5.56
CA LYS A 24 -27.25 -17.54 5.74
C LYS A 24 -27.10 -17.81 7.24
N PRO A 25 -27.32 -19.05 7.71
CA PRO A 25 -27.19 -19.39 9.13
C PRO A 25 -25.77 -19.10 9.62
N VAL A 26 -25.68 -18.39 10.74
CA VAL A 26 -24.42 -18.02 11.41
C VAL A 26 -23.80 -19.28 11.99
N SER A 27 -22.67 -19.70 11.41
CA SER A 27 -21.78 -20.69 11.99
C SER A 27 -21.06 -20.09 13.20
N LEU A 28 -21.03 -20.82 14.33
CA LEU A 28 -20.50 -20.38 15.63
C LEU A 28 -18.96 -20.38 15.72
N PHE A 29 -18.28 -20.15 14.61
CA PHE A 29 -16.84 -19.85 14.55
C PHE A 29 -16.62 -18.72 13.56
N ALA A 30 -17.22 -17.55 13.82
CA ALA A 30 -16.83 -16.33 13.16
C ALA A 30 -15.53 -15.85 13.81
N VAL A 31 -14.39 -16.24 13.25
CA VAL A 31 -13.16 -15.47 13.43
C VAL A 31 -13.49 -14.09 12.86
N GLY A 32 -13.60 -13.08 13.70
CA GLY A 32 -13.91 -11.73 13.24
C GLY A 32 -12.75 -11.24 12.39
N GLU A 33 -12.93 -11.20 11.07
CA GLU A 33 -12.07 -10.41 10.20
C GLU A 33 -12.29 -8.93 10.57
N GLY A 34 -11.19 -8.21 10.77
CA GLY A 34 -11.19 -6.79 11.06
C GLY A 34 -11.92 -5.96 10.03
N ALA A 35 -12.28 -4.72 10.39
CA ALA A 35 -12.70 -3.76 9.39
C ALA A 35 -11.50 -3.44 8.47
N GLN A 36 -11.74 -3.35 7.17
CA GLN A 36 -10.68 -3.00 6.23
C GLN A 36 -10.26 -1.54 6.40
N GLN A 37 -8.96 -1.34 6.55
CA GLN A 37 -8.34 -0.03 6.71
C GLN A 37 -7.30 0.17 5.61
N CYS A 38 -7.30 1.36 4.99
CA CYS A 38 -6.48 1.67 3.83
C CYS A 38 -5.67 2.94 4.05
N MET A 39 -4.52 3.06 3.38
CA MET A 39 -3.77 4.31 3.35
C MET A 39 -2.94 4.45 2.08
N ALA A 40 -2.61 5.70 1.76
CA ALA A 40 -1.63 6.04 0.74
C ALA A 40 -0.39 6.64 1.41
N ILE A 41 0.80 6.23 0.99
CA ILE A 41 2.06 6.86 1.40
C ILE A 41 2.85 7.31 0.19
N GLN A 42 3.49 8.47 0.27
CA GLN A 42 4.40 8.94 -0.76
C GLN A 42 5.57 9.72 -0.17
N GLY A 43 6.68 9.73 -0.90
CA GLY A 43 7.89 10.38 -0.45
C GLY A 43 9.01 10.32 -1.48
N ARG A 44 10.20 10.75 -1.06
CA ARG A 44 11.41 10.72 -1.89
C ARG A 44 12.59 10.16 -1.10
N VAL A 45 13.38 9.32 -1.76
CA VAL A 45 14.62 8.73 -1.23
C VAL A 45 15.84 9.21 -2.02
N ARG A 46 17.02 9.19 -1.38
CA ARG A 46 18.31 9.41 -2.05
C ARG A 46 19.45 8.62 -1.41
N CYS A 47 20.48 8.33 -2.20
CA CYS A 47 21.78 7.91 -1.69
C CYS A 47 22.72 9.14 -1.61
N GLY A 48 23.12 9.56 -0.41
CA GLY A 48 24.20 10.54 -0.20
C GLY A 48 23.79 12.01 -0.29
N LEU A 49 24.79 12.90 -0.18
CA LEU A 49 24.61 14.36 0.02
C LEU A 49 24.53 15.21 -1.26
N GLY A 50 24.66 14.60 -2.45
CA GLY A 50 24.61 15.32 -3.73
C GLY A 50 23.23 15.93 -4.06
N PRO A 51 23.18 16.95 -4.95
CA PRO A 51 21.95 17.69 -5.26
C PRO A 51 20.92 16.89 -6.07
N THR A 52 21.35 15.84 -6.77
CA THR A 52 20.49 14.98 -7.58
C THR A 52 20.38 13.59 -6.95
N PRO A 53 19.16 13.05 -6.75
CA PRO A 53 18.92 11.75 -6.13
C PRO A 53 19.19 10.58 -7.09
N ALA A 54 20.20 10.71 -7.98
CA ALA A 54 20.54 9.69 -8.95
C ALA A 54 20.84 8.37 -8.23
N GLN A 55 19.92 7.42 -8.36
CA GLN A 55 20.05 6.13 -7.72
C GLN A 55 21.08 5.28 -8.46
N GLN A 56 22.16 4.91 -7.76
CA GLN A 56 23.18 4.01 -8.29
C GLN A 56 22.68 2.57 -8.38
N SER A 57 21.72 2.21 -7.51
CA SER A 57 21.09 0.89 -7.43
C SER A 57 19.58 1.04 -7.23
N PRO A 58 18.77 0.07 -7.69
CA PRO A 58 17.33 0.06 -7.43
C PRO A 58 17.02 0.17 -5.93
N ILE A 59 16.05 1.01 -5.57
CA ILE A 59 15.53 1.11 -4.20
C ILE A 59 14.11 0.55 -4.19
N PHE A 60 13.94 -0.57 -3.51
CA PHE A 60 12.66 -1.26 -3.38
C PHE A 60 11.97 -0.81 -2.10
N VAL A 61 10.67 -0.54 -2.16
CA VAL A 61 9.88 -0.05 -1.04
C VAL A 61 8.67 -0.96 -0.84
N THR A 62 8.33 -1.23 0.41
CA THR A 62 7.13 -2.00 0.77
C THR A 62 6.38 -1.31 1.88
N LEU A 63 5.05 -1.27 1.76
CA LEU A 63 4.14 -0.90 2.83
C LEU A 63 3.58 -2.19 3.41
N ILE A 64 3.74 -2.36 4.73
CA ILE A 64 3.39 -3.57 5.44
C ILE A 64 2.58 -3.18 6.67
N ASP A 65 1.56 -3.98 6.98
CA ASP A 65 0.89 -3.95 8.27
C ASP A 65 1.58 -4.97 9.19
N VAL A 66 2.15 -4.47 10.30
CA VAL A 66 2.99 -5.27 11.20
C VAL A 66 2.13 -5.85 12.31
N ASP A 67 2.14 -7.17 12.43
CA ASP A 67 1.11 -7.87 13.18
C ASP A 67 1.73 -8.60 14.38
N GLU A 68 1.24 -8.37 15.60
CA GLU A 68 1.75 -9.09 16.78
C GLU A 68 1.22 -10.52 16.82
N GLY A 69 2.10 -11.51 16.60
CA GLY A 69 1.77 -12.94 16.71
C GLY A 69 1.04 -13.52 15.50
N ARG A 70 0.92 -12.75 14.42
CA ARG A 70 0.42 -13.18 13.10
C ARG A 70 1.46 -12.82 12.01
N PRO A 71 1.38 -13.43 10.81
CA PRO A 71 2.23 -13.01 9.70
C PRO A 71 1.89 -11.57 9.28
N ASP A 72 2.90 -10.71 9.15
CA ASP A 72 2.76 -9.36 8.60
C ASP A 72 2.04 -9.36 7.23
N ASP A 73 1.09 -8.43 7.05
CA ASP A 73 0.34 -8.27 5.81
C ASP A 73 1.05 -7.31 4.84
N LEU A 74 1.42 -7.80 3.65
CA LEU A 74 1.96 -6.94 2.59
C LEU A 74 0.82 -6.13 1.95
N MET A 75 0.77 -4.84 2.25
CA MET A 75 -0.24 -3.93 1.71
C MET A 75 0.07 -3.52 0.27
N ASP A 76 1.30 -3.08 0.00
CA ASP A 76 1.75 -2.69 -1.35
C ASP A 76 3.28 -2.69 -1.47
N LYS A 77 3.80 -2.70 -2.70
CA LYS A 77 5.23 -2.66 -2.99
C LYS A 77 5.54 -1.99 -4.32
N GLY A 78 6.73 -1.39 -4.41
CA GLY A 78 7.16 -0.74 -5.63
C GLY A 78 8.65 -0.37 -5.62
N TYR A 79 9.07 0.33 -6.66
CA TYR A 79 10.40 0.92 -6.71
C TYR A 79 10.30 2.42 -6.67
N ALA A 80 11.25 3.05 -5.98
CA ALA A 80 11.46 4.48 -6.11
C ALA A 80 11.97 4.80 -7.53
N SER A 81 11.47 5.90 -8.10
CA SER A 81 11.92 6.43 -9.38
C SER A 81 13.43 6.67 -9.39
N ARG A 82 14.11 6.12 -10.39
CA ARG A 82 15.58 6.19 -10.52
C ARG A 82 16.11 7.63 -10.57
N ASP A 83 15.37 8.52 -11.22
CA ASP A 83 15.81 9.90 -11.48
C ASP A 83 15.41 10.86 -10.35
N SER A 84 14.18 10.72 -9.84
CA SER A 84 13.61 11.66 -8.86
C SER A 84 13.70 11.18 -7.42
N GLY A 85 13.90 9.88 -7.20
CA GLY A 85 13.79 9.25 -5.88
C GLY A 85 12.37 9.05 -5.40
N SER A 86 11.35 9.43 -6.17
CA SER A 86 9.96 9.45 -5.72
C SER A 86 9.35 8.05 -5.67
N PHE A 87 8.55 7.78 -4.65
CA PHE A 87 7.75 6.57 -4.52
C PHE A 87 6.34 6.92 -4.05
N GLN A 88 5.38 6.07 -4.40
CA GLN A 88 4.01 6.12 -3.91
C GLN A 88 3.52 4.68 -3.75
N LEU A 89 2.88 4.39 -2.62
CA LEU A 89 2.30 3.08 -2.31
C LEU A 89 0.88 3.30 -1.78
N TYR A 90 -0.03 2.38 -2.11
CA TYR A 90 -1.39 2.37 -1.59
C TYR A 90 -1.80 0.93 -1.30
N GLY A 91 -2.28 0.68 -0.09
CA GLY A 91 -2.78 -0.64 0.26
C GLY A 91 -3.73 -0.61 1.44
N CYS A 92 -4.30 -1.77 1.70
CA CYS A 92 -5.26 -1.98 2.77
C CYS A 92 -4.92 -3.27 3.52
N ALA A 93 -5.19 -3.29 4.83
CA ALA A 93 -5.11 -4.48 5.66
C ALA A 93 -6.30 -4.50 6.63
N SER A 94 -6.41 -5.53 7.46
CA SER A 94 -7.58 -5.74 8.32
C SER A 94 -7.21 -6.49 9.58
N ASP A 95 -7.29 -5.80 10.71
CA ASP A 95 -7.00 -6.40 12.00
C ASP A 95 -8.25 -6.75 12.81
N PRO A 96 -8.36 -8.00 13.34
CA PRO A 96 -9.48 -8.42 14.18
C PRO A 96 -9.76 -7.48 15.35
N ILE A 97 -8.71 -6.85 15.88
CA ILE A 97 -8.78 -5.93 17.01
C ILE A 97 -7.80 -4.78 16.75
N GLY A 98 -8.32 -3.55 16.72
CA GLY A 98 -7.50 -2.34 16.67
C GLY A 98 -7.41 -1.71 15.28
N ASP A 99 -6.48 -0.76 15.18
CA ASP A 99 -6.07 -0.17 13.91
C ASP A 99 -4.85 -0.94 13.39
N ILE A 100 -4.69 -1.00 12.07
CA ILE A 100 -3.47 -1.52 11.42
C ILE A 100 -2.22 -0.77 11.91
N ASP A 101 -1.07 -1.44 11.88
CA ASP A 101 0.24 -0.93 12.32
C ASP A 101 1.20 -0.77 11.12
N PRO A 102 1.03 0.29 10.31
CA PRO A 102 1.74 0.45 9.05
C PRO A 102 3.24 0.76 9.22
N GLU A 103 4.09 -0.01 8.53
CA GLU A 103 5.53 0.19 8.41
C GLU A 103 5.95 0.30 6.94
N LEU A 104 6.66 1.37 6.60
CA LEU A 104 7.40 1.46 5.33
C LEU A 104 8.78 0.81 5.51
N ARG A 105 9.08 -0.19 4.70
CA ARG A 105 10.44 -0.76 4.60
C ARG A 105 11.10 -0.31 3.30
N VAL A 106 12.33 0.18 3.40
CA VAL A 106 13.11 0.68 2.26
C VAL A 106 14.38 -0.15 2.11
N TYR A 107 14.44 -0.92 1.02
CA TYR A 107 15.54 -1.82 0.69
C TYR A 107 16.48 -1.17 -0.32
N HIS A 108 17.77 -1.10 0.00
CA HIS A 108 18.75 -0.36 -0.82
C HIS A 108 20.19 -0.85 -0.62
N LYS A 109 21.12 -0.33 -1.43
CA LYS A 109 22.57 -0.58 -1.32
C LYS A 109 23.41 0.69 -1.14
N CYS A 110 22.82 1.79 -0.68
CA CYS A 110 23.48 3.11 -0.62
C CYS A 110 24.74 3.15 0.27
N ARG A 111 24.91 2.20 1.20
CA ARG A 111 26.09 2.07 2.08
C ARG A 111 27.01 0.90 1.68
N GLY A 112 26.99 0.48 0.41
CA GLY A 112 27.85 -0.58 -0.12
C GLY A 112 27.45 -2.02 0.24
N ARG A 113 26.39 -2.20 1.05
CA ARG A 113 25.78 -3.49 1.40
C ARG A 113 24.26 -3.41 1.31
N GLU A 114 23.59 -4.55 1.22
CA GLU A 114 22.13 -4.63 1.28
C GLU A 114 21.64 -4.24 2.68
N ILE A 115 20.78 -3.22 2.74
CA ILE A 115 20.23 -2.66 3.97
C ILE A 115 18.73 -2.49 3.78
N MET A 116 17.99 -2.62 4.88
CA MET A 116 16.59 -2.29 4.97
C MET A 116 16.37 -1.28 6.13
N ASP A 117 16.00 -0.06 5.79
CA ASP A 117 15.58 0.95 6.77
C ASP A 117 14.05 0.82 7.01
N LYS A 118 13.59 1.07 8.25
CA LYS A 118 12.20 0.80 8.71
C LYS A 118 11.54 2.05 9.24
N PHE A 119 10.48 2.53 8.62
CA PHE A 119 9.78 3.73 9.07
C PHE A 119 8.38 3.35 9.55
N VAL A 120 8.16 3.45 10.86
CA VAL A 120 6.82 3.34 11.46
C VAL A 120 5.99 4.53 10.98
N ILE A 121 4.85 4.26 10.37
CA ILE A 121 3.93 5.29 9.91
C ILE A 121 2.90 5.53 11.02
N PRO A 122 2.61 6.78 11.38
CA PRO A 122 1.65 7.06 12.45
C PRO A 122 0.25 6.54 12.09
N THR A 123 -0.38 5.78 12.99
CA THR A 123 -1.73 5.24 12.80
C THR A 123 -2.79 6.32 12.54
N GLN A 124 -2.54 7.57 12.96
CA GLN A 124 -3.42 8.71 12.68
C GLN A 124 -3.50 9.09 11.18
N ALA A 125 -2.60 8.53 10.36
CA ALA A 125 -2.59 8.66 8.92
C ALA A 125 -3.42 7.60 8.18
N ILE A 126 -3.95 6.59 8.90
CA ILE A 126 -4.86 5.60 8.32
C ILE A 126 -6.12 6.31 7.80
N GLY A 127 -6.58 5.90 6.62
CA GLY A 127 -7.67 6.56 5.88
C GLY A 127 -7.26 7.87 5.21
N LYS A 128 -5.98 8.25 5.24
CA LYS A 128 -5.44 9.49 4.67
C LYS A 128 -4.22 9.21 3.79
N GLU A 129 -3.71 10.29 3.19
CA GLU A 129 -2.42 10.32 2.52
C GLU A 129 -1.32 10.77 3.49
N TYR A 130 -0.29 9.94 3.66
CA TYR A 130 0.90 10.27 4.45
C TYR A 130 2.05 10.70 3.53
N ASN A 131 2.50 11.93 3.72
CA ASN A 131 3.55 12.55 2.91
C ASN A 131 4.83 12.69 3.72
N PHE A 132 5.91 12.04 3.29
CA PHE A 132 7.24 12.34 3.78
C PHE A 132 7.67 13.71 3.24
N THR A 133 7.61 14.75 4.09
CA THR A 133 8.01 16.11 3.72
C THR A 133 9.50 16.20 3.41
N GLU A 134 10.32 15.50 4.20
CA GLU A 134 11.77 15.48 4.04
C GLU A 134 12.22 14.33 3.14
N ILE A 135 13.31 14.57 2.39
CA ILE A 135 13.93 13.51 1.57
C ILE A 135 14.64 12.52 2.51
N ILE A 136 14.24 11.25 2.44
CA ILE A 136 14.86 10.16 3.20
C ILE A 136 16.28 9.93 2.67
N ASN A 137 17.28 10.29 3.47
CA ASN A 137 18.69 10.10 3.13
C ASN A 137 19.19 8.73 3.60
N LEU A 138 19.20 7.75 2.69
CA LEU A 138 19.56 6.36 2.98
C LEU A 138 21.07 6.15 3.21
N GLN A 139 21.90 7.20 3.12
CA GLN A 139 23.29 7.15 3.59
C GLN A 139 23.46 7.62 5.02
N ALA A 140 22.57 8.49 5.53
CA ALA A 140 22.65 8.93 6.91
C ALA A 140 22.34 7.74 7.83
N THR A 141 23.17 7.50 8.84
CA THR A 141 22.82 6.62 9.94
C THR A 141 21.78 7.38 10.76
N PHE A 142 20.50 7.20 10.47
CA PHE A 142 19.44 7.75 11.32
C PHE A 142 19.62 7.12 12.70
N SER A 143 20.10 7.91 13.66
CA SER A 143 20.25 7.51 15.06
C SER A 143 18.86 7.39 15.68
N THR A 144 18.17 6.31 15.36
CA THR A 144 17.02 5.66 16.04
C THR A 144 16.39 4.68 15.05
N GLN A 145 17.06 3.57 14.73
CA GLN A 145 16.38 2.41 14.12
C GLN A 145 17.23 1.15 14.22
N THR A 146 16.59 0.10 14.73
CA THR A 146 17.14 -1.21 15.11
C THR A 146 17.54 -2.01 13.87
N GLU A 147 18.82 -2.37 13.75
CA GLU A 147 19.36 -3.22 12.68
C GLU A 147 18.71 -4.61 12.69
N LYS A 148 17.95 -4.96 11.64
CA LYS A 148 17.76 -6.35 11.21
C LYS A 148 17.90 -6.41 9.69
N THR A 149 18.77 -7.29 9.21
CA THR A 149 19.12 -7.45 7.79
C THR A 149 18.02 -8.22 7.05
N TYR A 150 17.63 -7.78 5.85
CA TYR A 150 16.66 -8.49 5.00
C TYR A 150 17.18 -8.63 3.55
N PRO A 151 16.94 -9.76 2.87
CA PRO A 151 17.39 -9.99 1.50
C PRO A 151 16.55 -9.20 0.48
N VAL A 152 17.21 -8.48 -0.43
CA VAL A 152 16.54 -7.69 -1.48
C VAL A 152 16.28 -8.58 -2.71
N PRO A 153 15.02 -8.74 -3.18
CA PRO A 153 14.76 -9.49 -4.41
C PRO A 153 15.28 -8.74 -5.65
N LYS A 154 15.84 -9.49 -6.60
CA LYS A 154 16.43 -8.94 -7.83
C LYS A 154 15.34 -8.44 -8.77
N CYS A 155 15.53 -7.28 -9.41
CA CYS A 155 14.56 -6.65 -10.32
C CYS A 155 14.09 -7.55 -11.47
N SER A 156 14.88 -8.56 -11.86
CA SER A 156 14.52 -9.53 -12.89
C SER A 156 13.40 -10.50 -12.50
N SER A 157 12.98 -10.55 -11.23
CA SER A 157 11.92 -11.44 -10.76
C SER A 157 10.58 -10.74 -10.53
N LEU A 158 10.43 -9.48 -10.95
CA LEU A 158 9.20 -8.73 -10.76
C LEU A 158 8.44 -8.61 -12.07
N GLU A 159 7.24 -9.17 -12.09
CA GLU A 159 6.32 -9.02 -13.22
C GLU A 159 5.80 -7.57 -13.28
N PRO A 160 5.72 -6.97 -14.48
CA PRO A 160 5.15 -5.64 -14.65
C PRO A 160 3.70 -5.62 -14.15
N THR A 161 3.37 -4.73 -13.21
CA THR A 161 1.98 -4.52 -12.80
C THR A 161 1.24 -3.79 -13.92
N THR A 162 0.43 -4.52 -14.68
CA THR A 162 -0.38 -3.99 -15.80
C THR A 162 -1.65 -3.28 -15.34
N LYS A 163 -1.81 -3.00 -14.04
CA LYS A 163 -2.99 -2.29 -13.54
C LYS A 163 -2.83 -0.79 -13.78
N LYS A 164 -3.58 -0.33 -14.79
CA LYS A 164 -3.82 1.08 -15.09
C LYS A 164 -4.23 1.82 -13.80
N PRO A 165 -3.59 2.95 -13.45
CA PRO A 165 -3.98 3.73 -12.29
C PRO A 165 -5.46 4.17 -12.41
N PRO A 166 -6.23 4.14 -11.31
CA PRO A 166 -7.60 4.65 -11.31
C PRO A 166 -7.62 6.11 -11.78
N LYS A 167 -8.55 6.44 -12.68
CA LYS A 167 -8.80 7.83 -13.05
C LYS A 167 -9.55 8.51 -11.90
N ILE A 168 -9.00 9.62 -11.42
CA ILE A 168 -9.67 10.59 -10.55
C ILE A 168 -10.77 11.27 -11.34
#